data_AF-A0A2X1PJ86-F1
#
_entry.id   AF-A0A2X1PJ86-F1
#
_cell.length_a   1.000
_cell.length_b   1.000
_cell.length_c   1.000
_cell.angle_alpha   90.00
_cell.angle_beta   90.00
_cell.angle_gamma   90.00
#
_symmetry.space_group_name_H-M   'P 1'
#
loop_
_entity.id
_entity.type
_entity.pdbx_description
1 polymer ?
#
loop_
_entity_poly.entity_id
_entity_poly.type
_entity_poly.pdbx_seq_one_letter_code
_entity_poly.pdbx_strand_id
1 'polypeptide(L)' 'MIAIAGCLREDYDVVFDHGIDAVFPIIHQLGDLSDILKQGEQNLISTAQNVARVLAFKFH' A
#
# COMPACT_ATOMS: atom_id res chain seq x y z
N MET A 1 -0.12 -0.23 -13.27
CA MET A 1 -1.12 -0.37 -12.20
C MET A 1 -0.52 -0.02 -10.83
N ILE A 2 -1.28 0.57 -9.90
CA ILE A 2 -0.82 0.78 -8.51
C ILE A 2 -1.50 -0.25 -7.59
N ALA A 3 -0.71 -0.93 -6.76
CA ALA A 3 -1.20 -1.87 -5.75
C ALA A 3 -1.04 -1.31 -4.34
N ILE A 4 -2.03 -1.54 -3.48
CA ILE A 4 -1.97 -1.26 -2.05
C ILE A 4 -2.11 -2.59 -1.31
N ALA A 5 -1.09 -2.98 -0.54
CA ALA A 5 -0.98 -4.30 0.05
C ALA A 5 -0.91 -4.24 1.58
N GLY A 6 -1.41 -5.27 2.26
CA GLY A 6 -1.29 -5.38 3.73
C GLY A 6 0.18 -5.43 4.16
N CYS A 7 0.85 -6.54 3.85
CA CYS A 7 2.25 -6.77 4.16
C CYS A 7 2.95 -7.33 2.91
N LEU A 8 4.23 -6.99 2.73
CA LEU A 8 5.06 -7.51 1.65
C LEU A 8 5.91 -8.68 2.14
N ARG A 9 6.07 -9.69 1.29
CA ARG A 9 7.06 -10.76 1.49
C ARG A 9 8.34 -10.40 0.74
N GLU A 10 9.43 -11.08 1.07
CA GLU A 10 10.76 -10.85 0.47
C GLU A 10 10.79 -10.95 -1.06
N ASP A 11 9.85 -11.69 -1.66
CA ASP A 11 9.74 -11.91 -3.09
C ASP A 11 8.72 -10.99 -3.80
N TYR A 12 8.26 -9.92 -3.16
CA TYR A 12 7.19 -9.09 -3.72
C TYR A 12 7.58 -8.38 -5.02
N ASP A 13 8.87 -8.21 -5.31
CA ASP A 13 9.35 -7.51 -6.50
C ASP A 13 8.93 -8.19 -7.82
N VAL A 14 8.60 -9.47 -7.80
CA VAL A 14 8.10 -10.21 -8.98
C VAL A 14 6.84 -9.57 -9.58
N VAL A 15 6.07 -8.82 -8.78
CA VAL A 15 4.86 -8.17 -9.28
C VAL A 15 5.17 -7.07 -10.30
N PHE A 16 6.36 -6.48 -10.26
CA PHE A 16 6.79 -5.48 -11.25
C PHE A 16 6.91 -6.11 -12.65
N ASP A 17 7.36 -7.36 -12.73
CA ASP A 17 7.43 -8.13 -13.98
C ASP A 17 6.04 -8.49 -14.54
N HIS A 18 5.01 -8.44 -13.69
CA HIS A 18 3.60 -8.72 -14.05
C HIS A 18 2.78 -7.45 -14.35
N GLY A 19 3.40 -6.29 -14.52
CA GLY A 19 2.73 -5.04 -14.94
C GLY A 19 2.16 -4.19 -13.80
N ILE A 20 2.60 -4.44 -12.56
CA ILE A 20 2.38 -3.51 -11.44
C ILE A 20 3.48 -2.44 -11.52
N ASP A 21 3.11 -1.16 -11.52
CA ASP A 21 4.08 -0.05 -11.61
C ASP A 21 4.58 0.39 -10.23
N ALA A 22 3.75 0.23 -9.19
CA ALA A 22 4.07 0.63 -7.82
C ALA A 22 3.28 -0.18 -6.80
N VAL A 23 3.90 -0.45 -5.64
CA VAL A 23 3.29 -1.16 -4.52
C VAL A 23 3.44 -0.34 -3.25
N PHE A 24 2.35 -0.16 -2.51
CA PHE A 24 2.32 0.57 -1.23
C PHE A 24 1.84 -0.37 -0.11
N PRO A 25 2.73 -0.80 0.80
CA PRO A 25 2.31 -1.53 2.00
C PRO A 25 1.57 -0.62 2.99
N ILE A 26 0.57 -1.14 3.70
CA ILE A 26 -0.20 -0.41 4.73
C ILE A 26 0.12 -0.85 6.16
N ILE A 27 0.85 -1.97 6.32
CA ILE A 27 1.35 -2.47 7.60
C ILE A 27 2.86 -2.23 7.62
N HIS A 28 3.29 -1.27 8.45
CA HIS A 28 4.70 -0.87 8.57
C HIS A 28 5.36 -1.32 9.89
N GLN A 29 4.59 -1.90 10.82
CA GLN A 29 5.05 -2.27 12.17
C GLN A 29 4.78 -3.74 12.46
N LEU A 30 5.75 -4.40 13.10
CA LEU A 30 5.56 -5.69 13.76
C LEU A 30 4.80 -5.42 15.06
N GLY A 31 3.59 -5.96 15.17
CA GLY A 31 2.73 -5.83 16.34
C GLY A 31 1.74 -6.98 16.39
N ASP A 32 0.91 -7.01 17.44
CA ASP A 32 -0.12 -8.03 17.54
C ASP A 32 -1.11 -7.92 16.37
N LEU A 33 -1.47 -9.07 15.81
CA LEU A 33 -2.37 -9.15 14.66
C LEU A 33 -3.69 -8.41 14.91
N SER A 34 -4.19 -8.43 16.15
CA SER A 34 -5.41 -7.71 16.52
C SER A 34 -5.28 -6.20 16.32
N ASP A 35 -4.15 -5.61 16.71
CA ASP A 35 -3.94 -4.18 16.61
C ASP A 35 -3.61 -3.74 15.19
N ILE A 36 -2.91 -4.60 14.43
CA ILE A 36 -2.68 -4.42 13.00
C ILE A 36 -4.01 -4.40 12.24
N LEU A 37 -4.91 -5.35 12.52
CA LEU A 37 -6.21 -5.43 11.84
C LEU A 37 -7.11 -4.23 12.16
N LYS A 38 -7.10 -3.74 13.41
CA LYS A 38 -7.85 -2.53 13.81
C LYS A 38 -7.41 -1.29 13.01
N GLN A 39 -6.10 -1.17 12.73
CA GLN A 39 -5.55 -0.01 12.02
C GLN A 39 -5.55 -0.20 10.49
N GLY A 40 -5.69 -1.43 10.00
CA GLY A 40 -5.58 -1.76 8.58
C GLY A 40 -6.55 -0.98 7.70
N GLU A 41 -7.82 -0.86 8.09
CA GLU A 41 -8.82 -0.10 7.32
C GLU A 41 -8.44 1.37 7.18
N GLN A 42 -8.09 2.02 8.29
CA GLN A 42 -7.71 3.44 8.29
C GLN A 42 -6.43 3.67 7.47
N ASN A 43 -5.44 2.79 7.58
CA ASN A 43 -4.20 2.87 6.83
C ASN A 43 -4.44 2.67 5.32
N LEU A 44 -5.34 1.76 4.95
CA LEU A 44 -5.74 1.56 3.55
C LEU A 44 -6.37 2.81 2.96
N ILE A 45 -7.34 3.40 3.65
CA ILE A 45 -8.03 4.62 3.21
C ILE A 45 -7.04 5.78 3.07
N SER A 46 -6.20 5.99 4.09
CA SER A 46 -5.20 7.07 4.07
C SER A 46 -4.20 6.90 2.93
N THR A 47 -3.70 5.67 2.71
CA THR A 47 -2.77 5.37 1.62
C THR A 47 -3.41 5.63 0.26
N ALA A 48 -4.64 5.15 0.04
CA ALA A 48 -5.37 5.40 -1.20
C ALA A 48 -5.59 6.90 -1.45
N GLN A 49 -5.98 7.66 -0.43
CA GLN A 49 -6.14 9.11 -0.53
C GLN A 49 -4.83 9.82 -0.86
N ASN A 50 -3.72 9.41 -0.25
CA ASN A 50 -2.41 10.01 -0.52
C ASN A 50 -1.94 9.70 -1.94
N VAL A 51 -2.08 8.46 -2.41
CA VAL A 51 -1.80 8.08 -3.80
C VAL A 51 -2.63 8.93 -4.76
N ALA A 52 -3.93 9.08 -4.51
CA ALA A 52 -4.82 9.90 -5.34
C ALA A 52 -4.40 11.38 -5.35
N ARG A 53 -4.02 11.97 -4.21
CA ARG A 53 -3.51 13.35 -4.13
C ARG A 53 -2.24 13.54 -4.96
N VAL A 54 -1.29 12.61 -4.87
CA VAL A 54 -0.04 12.67 -5.65
C VAL A 54 -0.33 12.59 -7.15
N LEU A 55 -1.23 11.69 -7.57
CA LEU A 55 -1.65 11.61 -8.96
C LEU A 55 -2.32 12.92 -9.41
N ALA A 56 -3.26 13.46 -8.63
CA ALA A 56 -3.93 14.72 -8.94
C ALA A 56 -2.97 15.92 -9.04
N PHE A 57 -1.90 15.94 -8.22
CA PHE A 57 -0.84 16.95 -8.31
C PHE A 57 0.00 16.83 -9.59
N LYS A 58 0.28 15.61 -10.05
CA LYS A 58 1.07 15.39 -11.28
C LYS A 58 0.31 15.74 -12.57
N PHE A 59 -1.01 15.93 -12.50
CA PHE A 59 -1.86 16.29 -13.64
C PHE A 59 -2.29 17.77 -13.64
N HIS A 60 -1.70 18.60 -12.78
CA HIS A 60 -1.68 20.07 -12.93
C HIS A 60 -0.38 20.51 -13.60
#